data_AF-A0A8X8CMB8-F1
#
_entry.id   AF-A0A8X8CMB8-F1
#
_cell.length_a   1.000
_cell.length_b   1.000
_cell.length_c   1.000
_cell.angle_alpha   90.00
_cell.angle_beta   90.00
_cell.angle_gamma   90.00
#
_symmetry.space_group_name_H-M   'P 1'
#
loop_
_entity.id
_entity.type
_entity.pdbx_description
1 polymer ?
#
loop_
_entity_poly.entity_id
_entity_poly.type
_entity_poly.pdbx_seq_one_letter_code
_entity_poly.pdbx_strand_id
1 'polypeptide(L)'
;MFVTTLLMFLIISTVWKRDVFLAFLFVAIFGFVELSYFGACLAKAHKGGWFPLVVSAVVVSLMSAWHYGESKRHAFELENKVSLDSLLSLGTARVPEICLVCSHVTSVVPPMFAHFVTNFPAFHQILIFVTVHSLMIPKVPVIDRFHVSRIGSPDVPLFWCIVRYGYKDIGDNYKFETQLIEKITEFLKCELNSKEMVILEQSLPGAKTQRRKEPRLQCLQEASEDVNELMKAKEAGVTYMMGHTWVIAREASCILKKLVINYVYGFLRRNSRCPATSLGIPHSALIEVGMVYRV
;
A
#
# COMPACT_ATOMS: atom_id res chain seq x y z
N MET A 1 -15.39 -27.85 12.52
CA MET A 1 -15.74 -29.28 12.57
C MET A 1 -15.73 -29.83 11.14
N PHE A 2 -16.67 -29.49 10.26
CA PHE A 2 -16.57 -29.95 8.85
C PHE A 2 -15.29 -29.51 8.12
N VAL A 3 -14.92 -28.22 8.21
CA VAL A 3 -13.67 -27.71 7.62
C VAL A 3 -12.43 -28.38 8.22
N THR A 4 -12.46 -28.73 9.51
CA THR A 4 -11.34 -29.42 10.16
C THR A 4 -11.23 -30.88 9.71
N THR A 5 -12.35 -31.56 9.45
CA THR A 5 -12.38 -32.91 8.87
C THR A 5 -11.82 -32.91 7.43
N LEU A 6 -12.19 -31.90 6.62
CA LEU A 6 -11.61 -31.69 5.29
C LEU A 6 -10.12 -31.33 5.34
N LEU A 7 -9.69 -30.53 6.33
CA LEU A 7 -8.28 -30.22 6.52
C LEU A 7 -7.48 -31.46 6.95
N MET A 8 -8.04 -32.29 7.83
CA MET A 8 -7.41 -33.55 8.26
C MET A 8 -7.26 -34.54 7.11
N PHE A 9 -8.23 -34.59 6.18
CA PHE A 9 -8.08 -35.33 4.93
C PHE A 9 -6.84 -34.89 4.14
N LEU A 10 -6.70 -33.58 3.92
CA LEU A 10 -5.55 -33.01 3.23
C LEU A 10 -4.26 -33.36 3.97
N ILE A 11 -4.23 -33.27 5.30
CA ILE A 11 -3.04 -33.62 6.11
C ILE A 11 -2.68 -35.10 5.98
N ILE A 12 -3.64 -36.02 6.12
CA ILE A 12 -3.39 -37.47 6.04
C ILE A 12 -2.86 -37.85 4.65
N SER A 13 -3.41 -37.23 3.60
CA SER A 13 -3.01 -37.48 2.21
C SER A 13 -1.68 -36.83 1.84
N THR A 14 -1.45 -35.56 2.21
CA THR A 14 -0.29 -34.79 1.75
C THR A 14 0.92 -34.87 2.68
N VAL A 15 0.72 -34.81 4.00
CA VAL A 15 1.79 -34.79 5.00
C VAL A 15 2.18 -36.21 5.41
N TRP A 16 1.18 -37.07 5.60
CA TRP A 16 1.38 -38.42 6.12
C TRP A 16 1.59 -39.49 5.06
N LYS A 17 1.36 -39.17 3.77
CA LYS A 17 1.55 -40.09 2.62
C LYS A 17 0.93 -41.48 2.83
N ARG A 18 -0.18 -41.59 3.57
CA ARG A 18 -0.94 -42.85 3.69
C ARG A 18 -1.84 -43.05 2.47
N ASP A 19 -2.30 -44.28 2.29
CA ASP A 19 -3.25 -44.63 1.24
C ASP A 19 -4.46 -43.69 1.24
N VAL A 20 -4.79 -43.15 0.06
CA VAL A 20 -5.90 -42.22 -0.15
C VAL A 20 -7.22 -42.83 0.32
N PHE A 21 -7.36 -44.16 0.24
CA PHE A 21 -8.50 -44.91 0.76
C PHE A 21 -8.69 -44.74 2.27
N LEU A 22 -7.60 -44.75 3.06
CA LEU A 22 -7.67 -44.56 4.51
C LEU A 22 -8.10 -43.13 4.86
N ALA A 23 -7.59 -42.14 4.14
CA ALA A 23 -7.98 -40.75 4.30
C ALA A 23 -9.47 -40.54 3.94
N PHE A 24 -9.92 -41.14 2.84
CA PHE A 24 -11.32 -41.08 2.43
C PHE A 24 -12.24 -41.77 3.44
N LEU A 25 -11.86 -42.94 3.96
CA LEU A 25 -12.62 -43.65 4.99
C LEU A 25 -12.79 -42.80 6.26
N PHE A 26 -11.72 -42.13 6.69
CA PHE A 26 -11.78 -41.20 7.82
C PHE A 26 -12.80 -40.07 7.58
N VAL A 27 -12.74 -39.41 6.42
CA VAL A 27 -13.69 -38.35 6.05
C VAL A 27 -15.11 -38.88 5.94
N ALA A 28 -15.30 -40.08 5.39
CA ALA A 28 -16.62 -40.67 5.25
C ALA A 28 -17.27 -40.88 6.62
N ILE A 29 -16.53 -41.43 7.59
CA ILE A 29 -17.06 -41.68 8.94
C ILE A 29 -17.32 -40.38 9.69
N PHE A 30 -16.29 -39.54 9.86
CA PHE A 30 -16.41 -38.31 10.65
C PHE A 30 -17.26 -37.25 9.95
N GLY A 31 -17.11 -37.12 8.64
CA GLY A 31 -17.92 -36.23 7.82
C GLY A 31 -19.39 -36.61 7.85
N PHE A 32 -19.75 -37.90 7.85
CA PHE A 32 -21.15 -38.32 7.98
C PHE A 32 -21.76 -37.91 9.34
N VAL A 33 -21.05 -38.12 10.45
CA VAL A 33 -21.49 -37.68 11.77
C VAL A 33 -21.71 -36.16 11.80
N GLU A 34 -20.77 -35.39 11.26
CA GLU A 34 -20.89 -33.93 11.22
C GLU A 34 -22.00 -33.45 10.28
N LEU A 35 -22.18 -34.09 9.13
CA LEU A 35 -23.22 -33.75 8.16
C LEU A 35 -24.61 -34.09 8.69
N SER A 36 -24.74 -35.19 9.43
CA SER A 36 -25.98 -35.55 10.12
C SER A 36 -26.31 -34.56 11.25
N TYR A 37 -25.32 -34.12 12.02
CA TYR A 37 -25.47 -33.06 13.02
C TYR A 37 -25.88 -31.73 12.37
N PHE A 38 -25.24 -31.36 11.26
CA PHE A 38 -25.60 -30.17 10.48
C PHE A 38 -27.03 -30.28 9.92
N GLY A 39 -27.40 -31.44 9.39
CA GLY A 39 -28.75 -31.75 8.93
C GLY A 39 -29.78 -31.63 10.05
N ALA A 40 -29.48 -32.09 11.25
CA ALA A 40 -30.35 -31.93 12.42
C ALA A 40 -30.53 -30.44 12.80
N CYS A 41 -29.47 -29.65 12.72
CA CYS A 41 -29.55 -28.19 12.90
C CYS A 41 -30.43 -27.51 11.84
N LEU A 42 -30.33 -27.93 10.58
CA LEU A 42 -31.19 -27.44 9.49
C LEU A 42 -32.66 -27.86 9.66
N ALA A 43 -32.92 -29.11 10.05
CA ALA A 43 -34.29 -29.59 10.29
C ALA A 43 -34.99 -28.82 11.43
N LYS A 44 -34.22 -28.40 12.44
CA LYS A 44 -34.70 -27.58 13.55
C LYS A 44 -34.77 -26.08 13.21
N ALA A 45 -34.23 -25.64 12.07
CA ALA A 45 -34.30 -24.24 11.64
C ALA A 45 -35.75 -23.75 11.55
N HIS A 46 -36.64 -24.59 11.01
CA HIS A 46 -38.06 -24.23 10.87
C HIS A 46 -38.79 -24.08 12.22
N LYS A 47 -38.32 -24.77 13.27
CA LYS A 47 -38.93 -24.76 14.62
C LYS A 47 -38.30 -23.73 15.58
N GLY A 48 -37.40 -22.86 15.09
CA GLY A 48 -36.81 -21.78 15.91
C GLY A 48 -35.31 -21.54 15.71
N GLY A 49 -34.62 -22.37 14.92
CA GLY A 49 -33.19 -22.18 14.60
C GLY A 49 -32.91 -21.20 13.45
N TRP A 50 -33.92 -20.52 12.90
CA TRP A 50 -33.76 -19.65 11.72
C TRP A 50 -33.04 -18.32 12.03
N PHE A 51 -33.16 -17.79 13.25
CA PHE A 51 -32.56 -16.52 13.64
C PHE A 51 -31.02 -16.47 13.44
N PRO A 52 -30.21 -17.39 14.02
CA PRO A 52 -28.76 -17.37 13.82
C PRO A 52 -28.35 -17.60 12.36
N LEU A 53 -29.14 -18.34 11.58
CA LEU A 53 -28.90 -18.50 10.14
C LEU A 53 -29.10 -17.19 9.38
N VAL A 54 -30.17 -16.45 9.67
CA VAL A 54 -30.44 -15.14 9.05
C VAL A 54 -29.36 -14.14 9.42
N VAL A 55 -28.98 -14.06 10.71
CA VAL A 55 -27.91 -13.14 11.16
C VAL A 55 -26.59 -13.48 10.47
N SER A 56 -26.23 -14.76 10.39
CA SER A 56 -25.03 -15.20 9.67
C SER A 56 -25.08 -14.83 8.18
N ALA A 57 -26.21 -15.08 7.51
CA ALA A 57 -26.38 -14.72 6.10
C ALA A 57 -26.24 -13.21 5.86
N VAL A 58 -26.78 -12.37 6.76
CA VAL A 58 -26.63 -10.92 6.68
C VAL A 58 -25.16 -10.52 6.82
N VAL A 59 -24.46 -11.01 7.84
CA VAL A 59 -23.04 -10.68 8.04
C VAL A 59 -22.18 -11.15 6.87
N VAL A 60 -22.41 -12.37 6.37
CA VAL A 60 -21.71 -12.90 5.18
C VAL A 60 -21.98 -12.03 3.97
N SER A 61 -23.24 -11.64 3.72
CA SER A 61 -23.56 -10.78 2.57
C SER A 61 -22.86 -9.42 2.63
N LEU A 62 -22.79 -8.80 3.81
CA LEU A 62 -22.08 -7.54 4.03
C LEU A 62 -20.58 -7.70 3.77
N MET A 63 -19.97 -8.77 4.30
CA MET A 63 -18.55 -9.05 4.09
C MET A 63 -18.23 -9.43 2.65
N SER A 64 -19.11 -10.18 1.96
CA SER A 64 -18.96 -10.48 0.54
C SER A 64 -19.08 -9.22 -0.31
N ALA A 65 -20.00 -8.32 0.01
CA ALA A 65 -20.11 -7.02 -0.65
C ALA A 65 -18.85 -6.16 -0.42
N TRP A 66 -18.31 -6.15 0.80
CA TRP A 66 -17.04 -5.50 1.13
C TRP A 66 -15.88 -6.06 0.30
N HIS A 67 -15.68 -7.37 0.37
CA HIS A 67 -14.59 -8.04 -0.34
C HIS A 67 -14.69 -7.84 -1.85
N TYR A 68 -15.90 -7.92 -2.41
CA TYR A 68 -16.15 -7.66 -3.82
C TYR A 68 -15.80 -6.21 -4.20
N GLY A 69 -16.25 -5.23 -3.41
CA GLY A 69 -15.97 -3.81 -3.67
C GLY A 69 -14.48 -3.48 -3.58
N GLU A 70 -13.78 -4.00 -2.56
CA GLU A 70 -12.34 -3.75 -2.38
C GLU A 70 -11.51 -4.47 -3.46
N SER A 71 -11.87 -5.70 -3.82
CA SER A 71 -11.24 -6.42 -4.93
C SER A 71 -11.37 -5.65 -6.25
N LYS A 72 -12.56 -5.09 -6.53
CA LYS A 72 -12.81 -4.29 -7.73
C LYS A 72 -12.08 -2.96 -7.74
N ARG A 73 -11.98 -2.29 -6.59
CA ARG A 73 -11.17 -1.08 -6.44
C ARG A 73 -9.69 -1.38 -6.74
N HIS A 74 -9.13 -2.42 -6.15
CA HIS A 74 -7.74 -2.80 -6.38
C HIS A 74 -7.48 -3.18 -7.84
N ALA A 75 -8.40 -3.90 -8.48
CA ALA A 75 -8.28 -4.22 -9.90
C ALA A 75 -8.22 -2.93 -10.76
N PHE A 76 -9.07 -1.94 -10.46
CA PHE A 76 -9.07 -0.67 -11.19
C PHE A 76 -7.77 0.13 -11.01
N GLU A 77 -7.17 0.13 -9.81
CA GLU A 77 -5.87 0.76 -9.55
C GLU A 77 -4.73 0.07 -10.32
N LEU A 78 -4.81 -1.25 -10.50
CA LEU A 78 -3.84 -2.02 -11.27
C LEU A 78 -3.99 -1.89 -12.79
N GLU A 79 -5.19 -1.60 -13.28
CA GLU A 79 -5.43 -1.34 -14.71
C GLU A 79 -5.06 0.09 -15.10
N ASN A 80 -5.40 1.08 -14.27
CA ASN A 80 -5.12 2.50 -14.52
C ASN A 80 -3.79 2.94 -13.91
N LYS A 81 -2.73 2.19 -14.21
CA LYS A 81 -1.37 2.54 -13.81
C LYS A 81 -0.89 3.72 -14.63
N VAL A 82 -0.29 4.71 -13.97
CA VAL A 82 0.28 5.88 -14.65
C VAL A 82 1.80 5.81 -14.59
N SER A 83 2.45 5.97 -15.76
CA SER A 83 3.90 6.03 -15.85
C SER A 83 4.42 7.38 -15.37
N LEU A 84 5.54 7.35 -14.65
CA LEU A 84 6.19 8.57 -14.11
C LEU A 84 6.68 9.49 -15.23
N ASP A 85 7.23 8.93 -16.31
CA ASP A 85 7.80 9.70 -17.41
C ASP A 85 6.73 10.58 -18.10
N SER A 86 5.50 10.06 -18.19
CA SER A 86 4.37 10.84 -18.69
C SER A 86 4.01 11.96 -17.72
N LEU A 87 4.15 11.79 -16.40
CA LEU A 87 3.77 12.82 -15.43
C LEU A 87 4.81 13.94 -15.33
N LEU A 88 6.10 13.59 -15.36
CA LEU A 88 7.20 14.55 -15.23
C LEU A 88 7.22 15.57 -16.38
N SER A 89 6.70 15.22 -17.55
CA SER A 89 6.58 16.14 -18.68
C SER A 89 5.42 17.14 -18.59
N LEU A 90 4.44 16.93 -17.69
CA LEU A 90 3.24 17.79 -17.60
C LEU A 90 3.36 18.98 -16.65
N GLY A 91 4.12 18.86 -15.55
CA GLY A 91 4.13 19.91 -14.53
C GLY A 91 5.25 20.92 -14.73
N THR A 92 4.85 22.18 -14.71
CA THR A 92 5.67 23.34 -15.07
C THR A 92 5.99 24.22 -13.86
N ALA A 93 5.20 24.14 -12.79
CA ALA A 93 5.42 24.89 -11.55
C ALA A 93 5.94 23.98 -10.42
N ARG A 94 6.94 24.45 -9.65
CA ARG A 94 7.45 23.78 -8.44
C ARG A 94 7.14 24.61 -7.20
N VAL A 95 6.45 24.03 -6.23
CA VAL A 95 6.15 24.58 -4.90
C VAL A 95 7.27 24.17 -3.95
N PRO A 96 7.85 25.07 -3.14
CA PRO A 96 9.04 24.79 -2.32
C PRO A 96 8.81 23.84 -1.13
N GLU A 97 7.63 23.25 -0.95
CA GLU A 97 7.29 22.35 0.16
C GLU A 97 7.59 20.87 -0.15
N ILE A 98 7.64 20.04 0.90
CA ILE A 98 7.68 18.58 0.77
C ILE A 98 6.25 18.04 0.63
N CYS A 99 5.99 17.21 -0.40
CA CYS A 99 4.72 16.49 -0.50
C CYS A 99 4.88 15.00 -0.24
N LEU A 100 4.13 14.52 0.75
CA LEU A 100 4.00 13.11 1.11
C LEU A 100 2.75 12.53 0.46
N VAL A 101 2.92 11.74 -0.59
CA VAL A 101 1.80 11.05 -1.26
C VAL A 101 1.61 9.68 -0.63
N CYS A 102 0.56 9.52 0.18
CA CYS A 102 0.28 8.25 0.85
C CYS A 102 -0.50 7.31 -0.08
N SER A 103 0.05 6.12 -0.33
CA SER A 103 -0.54 5.07 -1.16
C SER A 103 -0.55 3.72 -0.44
N HIS A 104 -1.40 2.81 -0.90
CA HIS A 104 -1.40 1.41 -0.49
C HIS A 104 -0.77 0.47 -1.55
N VAL A 105 -0.42 1.00 -2.72
CA VAL A 105 0.14 0.21 -3.83
C VAL A 105 1.63 0.50 -3.95
N THR A 106 2.45 -0.56 -3.90
CA THR A 106 3.88 -0.49 -4.15
C THR A 106 4.18 -0.37 -5.64
N SER A 107 5.25 0.34 -6.01
CA SER A 107 5.88 0.37 -7.34
C SER A 107 5.15 1.12 -8.47
N VAL A 108 3.98 1.72 -8.24
CA VAL A 108 3.29 2.52 -9.25
C VAL A 108 2.76 3.81 -8.65
N VAL A 109 2.79 4.89 -9.43
CA VAL A 109 2.17 6.16 -9.07
C VAL A 109 0.65 5.97 -8.96
N PRO A 110 0.04 6.33 -7.82
CA PRO A 110 -1.40 6.25 -7.67
C PRO A 110 -2.11 7.11 -8.72
N PRO A 111 -3.20 6.63 -9.35
CA PRO A 111 -3.91 7.40 -10.37
C PRO A 111 -4.49 8.71 -9.83
N MET A 112 -4.72 8.80 -8.51
CA MET A 112 -5.09 10.06 -7.82
C MET A 112 -4.06 11.17 -8.02
N PHE A 113 -2.77 10.84 -8.04
CA PHE A 113 -1.70 11.83 -8.21
C PHE A 113 -1.68 12.33 -9.64
N ALA A 114 -1.83 11.42 -10.60
CA ALA A 114 -1.93 11.80 -12.01
C ALA A 114 -3.11 12.73 -12.28
N HIS A 115 -4.29 12.38 -11.76
CA HIS A 115 -5.48 13.22 -11.88
C HIS A 115 -5.31 14.60 -11.21
N PHE A 116 -4.60 14.67 -10.09
CA PHE A 116 -4.28 15.94 -9.46
C PHE A 116 -3.37 16.79 -10.36
N VAL A 117 -2.27 16.23 -10.86
CA VAL A 117 -1.30 16.94 -11.72
C VAL A 117 -1.94 17.42 -13.03
N THR A 118 -2.89 16.67 -13.59
CA THR A 118 -3.60 17.10 -14.81
C THR A 118 -4.50 18.32 -14.59
N ASN A 119 -5.05 18.48 -13.38
CA ASN A 119 -5.90 19.62 -13.04
C ASN A 119 -5.10 20.80 -12.49
N PHE A 120 -4.05 20.51 -11.73
CA PHE A 120 -3.14 21.46 -11.13
C PHE A 120 -1.71 21.08 -11.54
N PRO A 121 -1.12 21.74 -12.55
CA PRO A 121 0.25 21.47 -13.01
C PRO A 121 1.31 22.02 -12.04
N ALA A 122 1.13 21.77 -10.75
CA ALA A 122 2.01 22.16 -9.66
C ALA A 122 2.62 20.90 -9.03
N PHE A 123 3.94 20.76 -9.16
CA PHE A 123 4.73 19.79 -8.44
C PHE A 123 5.26 20.40 -7.15
N HIS A 124 5.50 19.55 -6.17
CA HIS A 124 6.28 19.93 -5.01
C HIS A 124 7.77 19.77 -5.34
N GLN A 125 8.61 20.58 -4.71
CA GLN A 125 10.06 20.54 -4.93
C GLN A 125 10.59 19.16 -4.59
N ILE A 126 10.06 18.51 -3.55
CA ILE A 126 10.40 17.15 -3.17
C ILE A 126 9.12 16.33 -3.01
N LEU A 127 9.04 15.23 -3.76
CA LEU A 127 7.89 14.33 -3.74
C LEU A 127 8.31 12.98 -3.18
N ILE A 128 7.67 12.59 -2.08
CA ILE A 128 7.93 11.32 -1.42
C ILE A 128 6.63 10.51 -1.46
N PHE A 129 6.60 9.40 -2.19
CA PHE A 129 5.48 8.47 -2.03
C PHE A 129 5.74 7.54 -0.86
N VAL A 130 4.81 7.56 0.09
CA VAL A 130 4.84 6.74 1.29
C VAL A 130 3.86 5.60 1.11
N THR A 131 4.34 4.37 1.19
CA THR A 131 3.50 3.16 1.18
C THR A 131 3.55 2.48 2.52
N VAL A 132 2.39 2.28 3.15
CA VAL A 132 2.30 1.72 4.51
C VAL A 132 1.94 0.23 4.44
N HIS A 133 2.85 -0.61 4.91
CA HIS A 133 2.69 -2.07 4.98
C HIS A 133 2.48 -2.52 6.42
N SER A 134 1.30 -3.08 6.71
CA SER A 134 1.04 -3.70 8.01
C SER A 134 1.49 -5.15 7.99
N LEU A 135 2.44 -5.51 8.87
CA LEU A 135 2.99 -6.85 9.01
C LEU A 135 2.37 -7.57 10.22
N MET A 136 2.29 -8.92 10.15
CA MET A 136 1.80 -9.76 11.24
C MET A 136 2.84 -10.00 12.35
N ILE A 137 3.60 -8.96 12.70
CA ILE A 137 4.56 -8.97 13.80
C ILE A 137 4.22 -7.88 14.81
N PRO A 138 4.51 -8.05 16.12
CA PRO A 138 4.11 -7.07 17.14
C PRO A 138 4.72 -5.70 16.89
N LYS A 139 6.03 -5.66 16.70
CA LYS A 139 6.79 -4.43 16.52
C LYS A 139 7.89 -4.68 15.52
N VAL A 140 7.97 -3.82 14.51
CA VAL A 140 9.00 -3.89 13.48
C VAL A 140 10.29 -3.26 14.04
N PRO A 141 11.47 -3.87 13.84
CA PRO A 141 12.75 -3.24 14.19
C PRO A 141 12.91 -1.88 13.47
N VAL A 142 13.52 -0.90 14.12
CA VAL A 142 13.68 0.47 13.58
C VAL A 142 14.47 0.49 12.25
N ILE A 143 15.39 -0.45 12.10
CA ILE A 143 16.24 -0.59 10.90
C ILE A 143 15.42 -1.04 9.69
N ASP A 144 14.48 -1.97 9.88
CA ASP A 144 13.65 -2.54 8.81
C ASP A 144 12.33 -1.79 8.59
N ARG A 145 12.07 -0.77 9.42
CA ARG A 145 10.82 -0.02 9.42
C ARG A 145 10.67 0.90 8.21
N PHE A 146 11.76 1.50 7.77
CA PHE A 146 11.76 2.45 6.65
C PHE A 146 12.68 1.92 5.55
N HIS A 147 12.12 1.66 4.38
CA HIS A 147 12.89 1.33 3.20
C HIS A 147 12.74 2.46 2.19
N VAL A 148 13.83 3.21 1.98
CA VAL A 148 13.87 4.34 1.04
C VAL A 148 14.49 3.89 -0.27
N SER A 149 13.95 4.36 -1.38
CA SER A 149 14.46 4.09 -2.73
C SER A 149 14.23 5.33 -3.61
N ARG A 150 15.20 5.69 -4.44
CA ARG A 150 15.07 6.80 -5.40
C ARG A 150 14.38 6.34 -6.68
N ILE A 151 13.59 7.22 -7.30
CA ILE A 151 12.82 6.87 -8.51
C ILE A 151 13.14 7.89 -9.61
N GLY A 152 13.53 7.40 -10.78
CA GLY A 152 13.85 8.24 -11.95
C GLY A 152 15.32 8.67 -12.02
N SER A 153 15.60 9.67 -12.86
CA SER A 153 16.93 10.28 -13.01
C SER A 153 17.33 11.02 -11.73
N PRO A 154 18.63 11.08 -11.36
CA PRO A 154 19.11 11.86 -10.21
C PRO A 154 18.65 13.33 -10.18
N ASP A 155 18.30 13.90 -11.34
CA ASP A 155 17.90 15.30 -11.51
C ASP A 155 16.50 15.65 -10.96
N VAL A 156 15.68 14.64 -10.61
CA VAL A 156 14.36 14.88 -10.03
C VAL A 156 14.26 14.23 -8.64
N PRO A 157 14.01 15.00 -7.58
CA PRO A 157 13.97 14.49 -6.20
C PRO A 157 12.65 13.77 -5.90
N LEU A 158 12.45 12.61 -6.54
CA LEU A 158 11.36 11.68 -6.26
C LEU A 158 11.87 10.48 -5.45
N PHE A 159 11.22 10.23 -4.32
CA PHE A 159 11.57 9.14 -3.42
C PHE A 159 10.37 8.23 -3.16
N TRP A 160 10.63 6.94 -3.05
CA TRP A 160 9.73 5.93 -2.51
C TRP A 160 10.16 5.56 -1.12
N CYS A 161 9.24 5.65 -0.17
CA CYS A 161 9.43 5.12 1.16
C CYS A 161 8.37 4.06 1.44
N ILE A 162 8.82 2.84 1.70
CA ILE A 162 7.97 1.77 2.22
C ILE A 162 8.13 1.77 3.74
N VAL A 163 7.03 1.99 4.43
CA VAL A 163 6.99 2.03 5.90
C VAL A 163 6.28 0.79 6.40
N ARG A 164 6.97 -0.01 7.21
CA ARG A 164 6.45 -1.26 7.76
C ARG A 164 6.03 -1.04 9.21
N TYR A 165 4.78 -1.37 9.53
CA TYR A 165 4.23 -1.31 10.88
C TYR A 165 3.83 -2.69 11.37
N GLY A 166 4.13 -2.97 12.63
CA GLY A 166 3.60 -4.12 13.36
C GLY A 166 2.25 -3.80 14.00
N TYR A 167 1.53 -4.82 14.43
CA TYR A 167 0.19 -4.65 15.00
C TYR A 167 0.15 -3.94 16.36
N LYS A 168 1.29 -3.81 17.07
CA LYS A 168 1.43 -3.02 18.31
C LYS A 168 2.20 -1.70 18.09
N ASP A 169 2.57 -1.37 16.87
CA ASP A 169 3.29 -0.11 16.61
C ASP A 169 2.32 1.07 16.65
N ILE A 170 2.54 1.96 17.62
CA ILE A 170 1.76 3.20 17.76
C ILE A 170 2.41 4.26 16.87
N GLY A 171 1.64 4.81 15.94
CA GLY A 171 2.03 5.94 15.10
C GLY A 171 1.91 7.25 15.88
N ASP A 172 3.01 7.97 16.01
CA ASP A 172 3.04 9.36 16.52
C ASP A 172 3.51 10.25 15.35
N ASN A 173 2.71 11.23 14.96
CA ASN A 173 2.86 11.95 13.68
C ASN A 173 4.15 12.73 13.59
N TYR A 174 4.48 13.49 14.63
CA TYR A 174 5.69 14.32 14.67
C TYR A 174 6.94 13.45 14.63
N LYS A 175 6.88 12.27 15.25
CA LYS A 175 7.96 11.28 15.18
C LYS A 175 8.05 10.65 13.80
N PHE A 176 6.92 10.41 13.14
CA PHE A 176 6.89 9.84 11.80
C PHE A 176 7.59 10.75 10.78
N GLU A 177 7.20 12.03 10.69
CA GLU A 177 7.82 13.00 9.77
C GLU A 177 9.33 13.11 10.00
N THR A 178 9.73 13.26 11.26
CA THR A 178 11.14 13.42 11.62
C THR A 178 11.95 12.17 11.28
N GLN A 179 11.44 10.97 11.59
CA GLN A 179 12.09 9.70 11.27
C GLN A 179 12.19 9.47 9.76
N LEU A 180 11.15 9.85 9.00
CA LEU A 180 11.14 9.71 7.55
C LEU A 180 12.21 10.60 6.91
N ILE A 181 12.25 11.87 7.30
CA ILE A 181 13.22 12.83 6.76
C ILE A 181 14.66 12.45 7.17
N GLU A 182 14.86 12.01 8.41
CA GLU A 182 16.16 11.51 8.88
C GLU A 182 16.62 10.30 8.06
N LYS A 183 15.74 9.33 7.78
CA LYS A 183 16.07 8.16 6.95
C LYS A 183 16.37 8.51 5.50
N ILE A 184 15.66 9.48 4.91
CA ILE A 184 15.98 9.97 3.56
C ILE A 184 17.34 10.69 3.57
N THR A 185 17.61 11.48 4.61
CA THR A 185 18.91 12.15 4.78
C THR A 185 20.06 11.15 4.91
N GLU A 186 19.88 10.07 5.68
CA GLU A 186 20.83 8.96 5.77
C GLU A 186 21.02 8.27 4.42
N PHE A 187 19.93 8.00 3.70
CA PHE A 187 19.99 7.40 2.37
C PHE A 187 20.80 8.25 1.39
N LEU A 188 20.57 9.56 1.35
CA LEU A 188 21.32 10.50 0.50
C LEU A 188 22.81 10.56 0.89
N LYS A 189 23.13 10.54 2.19
CA LYS A 189 24.52 10.46 2.69
C LYS A 189 25.20 9.14 2.31
N CYS A 190 24.48 8.03 2.30
CA CYS A 190 24.99 6.74 1.85
C CYS A 190 25.22 6.73 0.33
N GLU A 191 24.32 7.32 -0.47
CA GLU A 191 24.54 7.53 -1.91
C GLU A 191 25.80 8.36 -2.19
N LEU A 192 26.01 9.44 -1.42
CA LEU A 192 27.23 10.26 -1.44
C LEU A 192 28.50 9.42 -1.21
N ASN A 193 28.55 8.67 -0.09
CA ASN A 193 29.71 7.85 0.26
C ASN A 193 29.95 6.72 -0.75
N SER A 194 28.89 6.10 -1.27
CA SER A 194 29.01 5.06 -2.30
C SER A 194 29.60 5.61 -3.60
N LYS A 195 29.16 6.80 -4.02
CA LYS A 195 29.73 7.48 -5.20
C LYS A 195 31.19 7.85 -4.95
N GLU A 196 31.54 8.34 -3.75
CA GLU A 196 32.92 8.67 -3.36
C GLU A 196 33.85 7.45 -3.40
N MET A 197 33.38 6.29 -2.93
CA MET A 197 34.14 5.04 -2.91
C MET A 197 34.36 4.45 -4.32
N VAL A 198 33.33 4.45 -5.19
CA VAL A 198 33.45 4.03 -6.60
C VAL A 198 34.46 4.92 -7.35
N ILE A 199 34.43 6.21 -7.07
CA ILE A 199 35.38 7.18 -7.63
C ILE A 199 36.81 6.91 -7.13
N LEU A 200 36.98 6.50 -5.87
CA LEU A 200 38.27 6.18 -5.28
C LEU A 200 38.89 4.90 -5.87
N GLU A 201 38.10 3.84 -6.04
CA GLU A 201 38.56 2.57 -6.64
C GLU A 201 39.00 2.71 -8.11
N GLN A 202 38.35 3.59 -8.88
CA GLN A 202 38.77 3.91 -10.25
C GLN A 202 40.13 4.63 -10.34
N SER A 203 40.79 4.95 -9.20
CA SER A 203 42.03 5.74 -9.15
C SER A 203 43.34 4.93 -9.04
N LEU A 204 43.31 3.60 -8.84
CA LEU A 204 44.52 2.76 -8.70
C LEU A 204 44.86 1.99 -10.01
N PRO A 205 46.15 1.73 -10.32
CA PRO A 205 46.73 2.31 -11.53
C PRO A 205 46.94 1.33 -12.70
N GLY A 206 46.61 1.81 -13.90
CA GLY A 206 47.06 1.26 -15.19
C GLY A 206 46.71 2.18 -16.36
N ALA A 207 47.72 2.91 -16.88
CA ALA A 207 47.76 3.69 -18.12
C ALA A 207 47.22 5.15 -18.14
N LYS A 208 48.18 6.08 -18.02
CA LYS A 208 48.40 7.40 -18.67
C LYS A 208 47.22 8.30 -19.13
N THR A 209 47.22 9.49 -18.51
CA THR A 209 46.98 10.85 -19.07
C THR A 209 45.56 11.25 -19.54
N GLN A 210 44.89 12.10 -18.75
CA GLN A 210 44.60 13.55 -19.00
C GLN A 210 43.23 13.97 -18.41
N ARG A 211 43.26 15.02 -17.57
CA ARG A 211 42.13 15.87 -17.10
C ARG A 211 40.73 15.21 -16.97
N ARG A 212 40.36 14.81 -15.75
CA ARG A 212 38.96 14.76 -15.29
C ARG A 212 38.88 14.92 -13.76
N LYS A 213 39.27 16.09 -13.23
CA LYS A 213 39.02 16.45 -11.82
C LYS A 213 37.62 17.06 -11.60
N GLU A 214 37.00 17.61 -12.64
CA GLU A 214 35.67 18.23 -12.60
C GLU A 214 34.49 17.29 -12.24
N PRO A 215 34.37 16.04 -12.74
CA PRO A 215 33.19 15.22 -12.47
C PRO A 215 33.11 14.75 -11.01
N ARG A 216 34.24 14.71 -10.28
CA ARG A 216 34.28 14.35 -8.85
C ARG A 216 33.67 15.45 -7.98
N LEU A 217 34.04 16.70 -8.27
CA LEU A 217 33.56 17.85 -7.51
C LEU A 217 32.07 18.09 -7.80
N GLN A 218 31.66 17.95 -9.06
CA GLN A 218 30.25 18.08 -9.46
C GLN A 218 29.33 17.08 -8.76
N CYS A 219 29.68 15.78 -8.74
CA CYS A 219 28.78 14.78 -8.15
C CYS A 219 28.67 14.87 -6.62
N LEU A 220 29.76 15.27 -5.94
CA LEU A 220 29.75 15.55 -4.50
C LEU A 220 28.97 16.83 -4.17
N GLN A 221 29.06 17.85 -5.03
CA GLN A 221 28.25 19.06 -4.91
C GLN A 221 26.76 18.76 -5.12
N GLU A 222 26.39 18.06 -6.20
CA GLU A 222 25.00 17.68 -6.52
C GLU A 222 24.29 16.95 -5.37
N ALA A 223 24.93 15.93 -4.78
CA ALA A 223 24.28 15.18 -3.72
C ALA A 223 24.35 15.87 -2.34
N SER A 224 25.28 16.80 -2.12
CA SER A 224 25.23 17.71 -0.96
C SER A 224 24.14 18.78 -1.11
N GLU A 225 23.85 19.17 -2.35
CA GLU A 225 22.79 20.09 -2.71
C GLU A 225 21.41 19.43 -2.51
N ASP A 226 21.23 18.16 -2.88
CA ASP A 226 20.03 17.36 -2.60
C ASP A 226 19.65 17.39 -1.10
N VAL A 227 20.63 17.20 -0.21
CA VAL A 227 20.41 17.23 1.25
C VAL A 227 20.02 18.63 1.71
N ASN A 228 20.64 19.67 1.15
CA ASN A 228 20.34 21.06 1.50
C ASN A 228 18.96 21.47 0.98
N GLU A 229 18.56 21.04 -0.22
CA GLU A 229 17.21 21.21 -0.75
C GLU A 229 16.18 20.51 0.12
N LEU A 230 16.46 19.29 0.59
CA LEU A 230 15.57 18.58 1.51
C LEU A 230 15.35 19.33 2.82
N MET A 231 16.41 19.91 3.37
CA MET A 231 16.30 20.72 4.59
C MET A 231 15.54 22.03 4.36
N LYS A 232 15.79 22.73 3.26
CA LYS A 232 15.04 23.94 2.88
C LYS A 232 13.55 23.65 2.65
N ALA A 233 13.23 22.56 1.95
CA ALA A 233 11.85 22.18 1.70
C ALA A 233 11.12 21.79 2.99
N LYS A 234 11.82 21.14 3.93
CA LYS A 234 11.30 20.85 5.28
C LYS A 234 10.95 22.13 6.04
N GLU A 235 11.78 23.16 5.94
CA GLU A 235 11.53 24.47 6.58
C GLU A 235 10.33 25.19 5.97
N ALA A 236 10.08 25.02 4.67
CA ALA A 236 8.92 25.57 3.99
C ALA A 236 7.60 24.90 4.42
N GLY A 237 7.62 23.60 4.68
CA GLY A 237 6.46 22.85 5.20
C GLY A 237 6.35 21.44 4.62
N VAL A 238 5.51 20.63 5.26
CA VAL A 238 5.18 19.27 4.82
C VAL A 238 3.70 19.17 4.56
N THR A 239 3.33 18.83 3.33
CA THR A 239 1.96 18.66 2.88
C THR A 239 1.70 17.18 2.60
N TYR A 240 0.58 16.67 3.09
CA TYR A 240 0.16 15.28 2.93
C TYR A 240 -0.92 15.17 1.86
N MET A 241 -0.73 14.27 0.92
CA MET A 241 -1.69 14.02 -0.13
C MET A 241 -2.24 12.60 -0.01
N MET A 242 -3.56 12.48 0.15
CA MET A 242 -4.21 11.18 0.30
C MET A 242 -5.40 11.02 -0.63
N GLY A 243 -5.58 9.80 -1.13
CA GLY A 243 -6.62 9.49 -2.12
C GLY A 243 -7.93 9.13 -1.47
N HIS A 244 -8.98 9.89 -1.77
CA HIS A 244 -10.33 9.53 -1.39
C HIS A 244 -11.08 8.94 -2.60
N THR A 245 -11.05 7.61 -2.72
CA THR A 245 -11.70 6.90 -3.82
C THR A 245 -13.19 6.67 -3.56
N TRP A 246 -14.04 7.08 -4.50
CA TRP A 246 -15.45 6.74 -4.57
C TRP A 246 -15.68 5.67 -5.63
N VAL A 247 -16.12 4.47 -5.22
CA VAL A 247 -16.40 3.38 -6.15
C VAL A 247 -17.88 3.45 -6.54
N ILE A 248 -18.16 3.61 -7.83
CA ILE A 248 -19.52 3.70 -8.38
C ILE A 248 -19.68 2.64 -9.46
N ALA A 249 -20.82 1.95 -9.48
CA ALA A 249 -21.13 1.00 -10.54
C ALA A 249 -21.34 1.69 -11.90
N ARG A 250 -20.83 1.12 -12.99
CA ARG A 250 -21.13 1.61 -14.36
C ARG A 250 -22.63 1.60 -14.65
N GLU A 251 -23.09 2.55 -15.45
CA GLU A 251 -24.52 2.71 -15.79
C GLU A 251 -25.11 1.50 -16.53
N ALA A 252 -24.30 0.77 -17.30
CA ALA A 252 -24.69 -0.48 -17.96
C ALA A 252 -24.73 -1.71 -17.04
N SER A 253 -24.34 -1.59 -15.76
CA SER A 253 -24.33 -2.71 -14.81
C SER A 253 -25.74 -3.11 -14.36
N CYS A 254 -25.91 -4.39 -14.05
CA CYS A 254 -27.16 -4.91 -13.47
C CYS A 254 -27.56 -4.17 -12.18
N ILE A 255 -28.87 -4.12 -11.93
CA ILE A 255 -29.46 -3.44 -10.75
C ILE A 255 -28.86 -3.98 -9.45
N LEU A 256 -28.66 -5.30 -9.35
CA LEU A 256 -28.04 -5.93 -8.18
C LEU A 256 -26.62 -5.40 -7.93
N LYS A 257 -25.80 -5.29 -8.98
CA LYS A 257 -24.43 -4.75 -8.87
C LYS A 257 -24.44 -3.28 -8.44
N LYS A 258 -25.37 -2.49 -8.98
CA LYS A 258 -25.55 -1.08 -8.58
C LYS A 258 -25.95 -0.98 -7.10
N LEU A 259 -26.87 -1.83 -6.63
CA LEU A 259 -27.29 -1.85 -5.23
C LEU A 259 -26.11 -2.21 -4.30
N VAL A 260 -25.40 -3.28 -4.62
CA VAL A 260 -24.25 -3.75 -3.82
C VAL A 260 -23.14 -2.70 -3.76
N ILE A 261 -22.73 -2.13 -4.90
CA ILE A 261 -21.62 -1.19 -4.94
C ILE A 261 -22.01 0.19 -4.37
N ASN A 262 -23.10 0.79 -4.88
CA ASN A 262 -23.41 2.18 -4.55
C ASN A 262 -23.95 2.34 -3.13
N TYR A 263 -24.75 1.38 -2.66
CA TYR A 263 -25.38 1.46 -1.34
C TYR A 263 -24.61 0.66 -0.29
N VAL A 264 -24.47 -0.66 -0.48
CA VAL A 264 -23.89 -1.54 0.58
C VAL A 264 -22.41 -1.24 0.80
N TYR A 265 -21.60 -1.30 -0.25
CA TYR A 265 -20.17 -1.00 -0.16
C TYR A 265 -19.93 0.47 0.20
N GLY A 266 -20.65 1.40 -0.44
CA GLY A 266 -20.58 2.83 -0.10
C GLY A 266 -20.87 3.13 1.38
N PHE A 267 -21.92 2.51 1.94
CA PHE A 267 -22.27 2.66 3.35
C PHE A 267 -21.22 2.04 4.28
N LEU A 268 -20.79 0.81 4.01
CA LEU A 268 -19.74 0.14 4.78
C LEU A 268 -18.45 0.95 4.80
N ARG A 269 -18.07 1.52 3.66
CA ARG A 269 -16.86 2.33 3.53
C ARG A 269 -16.98 3.65 4.27
N ARG A 270 -18.13 4.30 4.22
CA ARG A 270 -18.39 5.55 4.97
C ARG A 270 -18.39 5.34 6.48
N ASN A 271 -18.78 4.16 6.95
CA ASN A 271 -18.77 3.80 8.37
C ASN A 271 -17.42 3.22 8.83
N SER A 272 -16.52 2.90 7.91
CA SER A 272 -15.16 2.43 8.22
C SER A 272 -14.23 3.62 8.45
N ARG A 273 -13.23 3.46 9.33
CA ARG A 273 -12.27 4.53 9.63
C ARG A 273 -11.46 4.93 8.39
N CYS A 274 -11.31 6.22 8.16
CA CYS A 274 -10.50 6.74 7.06
C CYS A 274 -9.00 6.42 7.26
N PRO A 275 -8.27 6.07 6.19
CA PRO A 275 -6.82 5.83 6.26
C PRO A 275 -6.04 7.03 6.82
N ALA A 276 -6.45 8.27 6.52
CA ALA A 276 -5.81 9.48 7.04
C ALA A 276 -5.86 9.56 8.58
N THR A 277 -7.00 9.21 9.18
CA THR A 277 -7.18 9.16 10.63
C THR A 277 -6.36 8.04 11.27
N SER A 278 -6.16 6.92 10.57
CA SER A 278 -5.32 5.82 11.08
C SER A 278 -3.83 6.17 11.12
N LEU A 279 -3.40 7.06 10.23
CA LEU A 279 -2.02 7.58 10.19
C LEU A 279 -1.83 8.80 11.09
N GLY A 280 -2.90 9.34 11.67
CA GLY A 280 -2.88 10.46 12.60
C GLY A 280 -2.62 11.84 11.98
N ILE A 281 -2.52 11.96 10.65
CA ILE A 281 -2.07 13.16 9.93
C ILE A 281 -2.86 14.42 10.35
N PRO A 282 -2.19 15.56 10.62
CA PRO A 282 -2.86 16.80 10.97
C PRO A 282 -3.72 17.31 9.81
N HIS A 283 -4.97 17.68 10.11
CA HIS A 283 -5.93 18.15 9.10
C HIS A 283 -5.51 19.44 8.38
N SER A 284 -4.65 20.25 8.99
CA SER A 284 -4.17 21.51 8.39
C SER A 284 -3.22 21.30 7.20
N ALA A 285 -2.55 20.15 7.14
CA ALA A 285 -1.58 19.81 6.10
C ALA A 285 -2.10 18.72 5.14
N LEU A 286 -3.36 18.28 5.29
CA LEU A 286 -3.93 17.17 4.52
C LEU A 286 -4.70 17.69 3.30
N ILE A 287 -4.26 17.26 2.12
CA ILE A 287 -4.95 17.41 0.83
C ILE A 287 -5.59 16.06 0.48
N GLU A 288 -6.91 15.99 0.51
CA GLU A 288 -7.66 14.83 0.03
C GLU A 288 -8.02 14.99 -1.44
N VAL A 289 -7.54 14.07 -2.29
CA VAL A 289 -7.88 14.04 -3.71
C VAL A 289 -8.97 13.01 -3.96
N GLY A 290 -10.16 13.52 -4.28
CA GLY A 290 -11.31 12.71 -4.66
C GLY A 290 -11.15 12.08 -6.04
N MET A 291 -11.32 10.76 -6.13
CA MET A 291 -11.29 10.02 -7.39
C MET A 291 -12.53 9.14 -7.53
N VAL A 292 -13.20 9.15 -8.68
CA VAL A 292 -14.35 8.28 -8.92
C VAL A 292 -13.93 7.08 -9.76
N TYR A 293 -14.03 5.87 -9.21
CA TYR A 293 -13.77 4.63 -9.93
C TYR A 293 -15.08 4.03 -10.41
N ARG A 294 -15.24 3.97 -11.74
CA ARG A 294 -16.43 3.39 -12.37
C ARG A 294 -16.20 1.91 -12.70
N VAL A 295 -16.72 1.02 -11.85
CA VAL A 295 -16.54 -0.44 -11.92
C VAL A 295 -17.76 -1.17 -12.46
#